data_AF-A0A1M5SU10-F1
#
_entry.id   AF-A0A1M5SU10-F1
#
_cell.length_a   1.000
_cell.length_b   1.000
_cell.length_c   1.000
_cell.angle_alpha   90.00
_cell.angle_beta   90.00
_cell.angle_gamma   90.00
#
_symmetry.space_group_name_H-M   'P 1'
#
loop_
_entity.id
_entity.type
_entity.pdbx_description
1 polymer ?
#
loop_
_entity_poly.entity_id
_entity_poly.type
_entity_poly.pdbx_seq_one_letter_code
_entity_poly.pdbx_strand_id
1 'polypeptide(L)' 'MSENDCSTMEMYCLERVRLEPLNRGKWIAQAERWHELARAQNSWRLQKRPLQQSMHTEPMATQRQQG' A
#
# COMPACT_ATOMS: atom_id res chain seq x y z
N MET A 1 -4.37 4.96 -10.83
CA MET A 1 -3.24 4.00 -10.78
C MET A 1 -3.39 3.18 -9.53
N SER A 2 -3.55 1.86 -9.68
CA SER A 2 -3.55 0.91 -8.57
C SER A 2 -2.12 0.77 -8.00
N GLU A 3 -1.95 0.28 -6.77
CA GLU A 3 -0.62 0.01 -6.20
C GLU A 3 0.20 -0.95 -7.07
N ASN A 4 -0.49 -1.85 -7.78
CA ASN A 4 0.12 -2.76 -8.74
C ASN A 4 0.83 -1.97 -9.85
N ASP A 5 0.26 -0.85 -10.28
CA ASP A 5 0.81 -0.03 -11.37
C ASP A 5 2.12 0.65 -10.92
N CYS A 6 2.21 1.10 -9.66
CA CYS A 6 3.42 1.75 -9.14
C CYS A 6 4.58 0.76 -9.01
N SER A 7 4.33 -0.42 -8.44
CA SER A 7 5.34 -1.48 -8.32
C SER A 7 5.78 -2.01 -9.70
N THR A 8 4.85 -2.12 -10.66
CA THR A 8 5.20 -2.47 -12.05
C THR A 8 6.12 -1.42 -12.67
N MET A 9 5.86 -0.13 -12.44
CA MET A 9 6.71 0.94 -12.98
C MET A 9 8.09 1.00 -12.30
N GLU A 10 8.18 0.70 -11.00
CA GLU A 10 9.47 0.53 -10.31
C GLU A 10 10.30 -0.58 -10.98
N MET A 11 9.70 -1.77 -11.15
CA MET A 11 10.37 -2.91 -11.80
C MET A 11 10.81 -2.60 -13.23
N TYR A 12 9.96 -1.93 -14.01
CA TYR A 12 10.31 -1.47 -15.36
C TYR A 12 11.56 -0.56 -15.35
N CYS A 13 11.63 0.39 -14.42
CA CYS A 13 12.79 1.28 -14.31
C CYS A 13 14.07 0.49 -13.95
N LEU A 14 13.96 -0.51 -13.07
CA LEU A 14 15.09 -1.37 -12.69
C LEU A 14 15.55 -2.27 -13.85
N GLU A 15 14.66 -2.69 -14.73
CA GLU A 15 15.04 -3.40 -15.96
C GLU A 15 15.79 -2.46 -16.92
N ARG A 16 15.32 -1.21 -17.07
CA ARG A 16 16.00 -0.19 -17.89
C ARG A 16 17.40 0.14 -17.40
N VAL A 17 17.67 0.07 -16.08
CA VAL A 17 19.03 0.21 -15.53
C VAL A 17 20.01 -0.81 -16.15
N ARG A 18 19.56 -2.04 -16.42
CA ARG A 18 20.40 -3.09 -17.01
C ARG A 18 20.60 -2.87 -18.51
N LEU A 19 19.58 -2.37 -19.19
CA LEU A 19 19.59 -2.15 -20.64
C LEU A 19 20.30 -0.86 -21.06
N GLU A 20 20.29 0.16 -20.19
CA GLU A 20 20.83 1.49 -20.48
C GLU A 20 21.81 1.96 -19.40
N PRO A 21 23.03 1.39 -19.35
CA PRO A 21 24.01 1.71 -18.31
C PRO A 21 24.42 3.20 -18.30
N LEU A 22 24.41 3.87 -19.46
CA LEU A 22 24.68 5.31 -19.57
C LEU A 22 23.61 6.19 -18.89
N ASN A 23 22.37 5.69 -18.79
CA ASN A 23 21.26 6.39 -18.13
C ASN A 23 20.93 5.78 -16.76
N ARG A 24 21.79 4.92 -16.21
CA ARG A 24 21.55 4.17 -14.97
C ARG A 24 21.08 5.06 -13.82
N GLY A 25 21.73 6.20 -13.60
CA GLY A 25 21.35 7.12 -12.52
C GLY A 25 19.94 7.67 -12.67
N LYS A 26 19.50 7.99 -13.89
CA LYS A 26 18.14 8.49 -14.15
C LYS A 26 17.08 7.43 -13.85
N TRP A 27 17.33 6.19 -14.30
CA TRP A 27 16.41 5.09 -14.10
C TRP A 27 16.33 4.65 -12.63
N ILE A 28 17.44 4.66 -11.90
CA ILE A 28 17.43 4.42 -10.44
C ILE A 28 16.59 5.48 -9.73
N ALA A 29 16.85 6.77 -9.98
CA ALA A 29 16.09 7.86 -9.37
C ALA A 29 14.60 7.84 -9.74
N GLN A 30 14.25 7.25 -10.89
CA GLN A 30 12.85 7.05 -11.28
C GLN A 30 12.22 5.84 -10.57
N ALA A 31 12.95 4.74 -10.42
CA ALA A 31 12.53 3.59 -9.64
C ALA A 31 12.25 3.96 -8.17
N GLU A 32 13.16 4.72 -7.55
CA GLU A 32 13.01 5.20 -6.17
C GLU A 32 11.74 6.03 -5.98
N ARG A 33 11.42 6.92 -6.94
CA ARG A 33 10.18 7.71 -6.89
C ARG A 33 8.92 6.86 -6.99
N TRP A 34 8.93 5.82 -7.84
CA TRP A 34 7.81 4.89 -7.93
C TRP A 34 7.66 4.06 -6.64
N HIS A 35 8.78 3.65 -6.05
CA HIS A 35 8.81 2.93 -4.77
C HIS A 35 8.21 3.75 -3.63
N GLU A 36 8.63 5.01 -3.49
CA GLU A 36 8.11 5.92 -2.47
C GLU A 36 6.61 6.18 -2.66
N LEU A 37 6.16 6.35 -3.91
CA LEU A 37 4.74 6.52 -4.21
C LEU A 37 3.93 5.27 -3.84
N ALA A 38 4.43 4.07 -4.15
CA ALA A 38 3.78 2.82 -3.76
C ALA A 38 3.68 2.69 -2.24
N ARG A 39 4.74 3.07 -1.50
CA ARG A 39 4.73 3.09 -0.03
C ARG A 39 3.72 4.10 0.53
N ALA A 40 3.65 5.30 -0.04
CA ALA A 40 2.70 6.33 0.39
C ALA A 40 1.25 5.89 0.16
N GLN A 41 0.96 5.27 -1.00
CA GLN A 41 -0.36 4.71 -1.30
C GLN A 41 -0.75 3.59 -0.32
N ASN A 42 0.16 2.66 -0.05
CA ASN A 42 -0.07 1.58 0.93
C ASN A 42 -0.35 2.13 2.32
N SER A 43 0.47 3.10 2.78
CA SER A 43 0.25 3.75 4.08
C SER A 43 -1.11 4.44 4.14
N TRP A 44 -1.49 5.16 3.08
CA TRP A 44 -2.79 5.81 2.98
C TRP A 44 -3.96 4.81 3.04
N ARG A 45 -3.86 3.68 2.33
CA ARG A 45 -4.88 2.62 2.37
C ARG A 45 -4.98 1.97 3.74
N LEU A 46 -3.86 1.72 4.41
CA LEU A 46 -3.83 1.18 5.77
C LEU A 46 -4.48 2.14 6.77
N GLN A 47 -4.22 3.44 6.64
CA GLN A 47 -4.89 4.46 7.45
C GLN A 47 -6.39 4.57 7.16
N LYS A 48 -6.80 4.37 5.89
CA LYS A 48 -8.21 4.41 5.48
C LYS A 48 -8.99 3.12 5.73
N ARG A 49 -8.33 2.00 6.03
CA ARG A 49 -9.04 0.78 6.47
C ARG A 49 -9.75 1.12 7.78
N PRO A 50 -11.09 1.13 7.82
CA PRO A 50 -11.82 1.52 9.00
C PRO A 50 -11.37 0.64 10.17
N LEU A 51 -11.21 1.24 11.35
CA LEU A 51 -10.97 0.61 12.64
C LEU A 51 -12.07 -0.42 13.05
N GLN A 52 -12.96 -0.81 12.13
CA GLN A 52 -14.14 -1.62 12.36
C GLN A 52 -13.85 -3.10 12.58
N GLN A 53 -12.60 -3.56 12.47
CA GLN A 53 -12.25 -4.93 12.84
C GLN A 53 -11.78 -5.08 14.29
N SER A 54 -11.71 -3.98 15.07
CA SER A 54 -11.25 -4.04 16.48
C SER A 54 -12.36 -3.93 17.53
N MET A 55 -13.60 -3.62 17.16
CA MET A 55 -14.72 -3.67 18.09
C MET A 55 -15.49 -4.97 17.94
N HIS A 56 -14.94 -6.03 18.54
CA HIS A 56 -15.73 -7.15 19.00
C HIS A 56 -16.57 -6.68 20.19
N THR A 57 -17.62 -5.90 19.93
CA THR A 57 -18.68 -5.70 20.91
C THR A 57 -19.46 -7.00 20.98
N GLU A 58 -19.09 -7.87 21.92
CA GLU A 58 -19.95 -8.97 22.34
C GLU A 58 -21.35 -8.41 22.68
N PRO A 59 -22.43 -9.04 22.22
CA PRO A 59 -23.77 -8.60 22.56
C PRO A 59 -23.99 -8.82 24.06
N MET A 60 -24.06 -7.73 24.84
CA MET A 60 -24.51 -7.81 26.22
C MET A 60 -25.91 -8.43 26.22
N ALA A 61 -26.00 -9.66 26.70
CA ALA A 61 -27.25 -10.37 26.89
C ALA A 61 -28.13 -9.55 27.85
N THR A 62 -29.17 -8.90 27.31
CA THR A 62 -30.32 -8.47 28.11
C THR A 62 -31.00 -9.71 28.66
N GLN A 63 -30.62 -10.12 29.87
CA GLN A 63 -31.47 -10.96 30.72
C GLN A 63 -32.72 -10.16 31.02
N ARG A 64 -33.82 -10.49 30.34
CA ARG A 64 -35.15 -10.09 30.78
C ARG A 64 -35.49 -10.96 31.99
N GLN A 65 -35.44 -10.38 33.18
CA GLN A 65 -36.20 -10.87 34.32
C GLN A 65 -37.69 -10.73 33.95
N GLN A 66 -38.35 -11.85 33.72
CA GLN A 66 -39.81 -11.93 33.81
C GLN A 66 -40.12 -12.72 35.08
N GLY A 67 -40.75 -12.04 36.02
CA GLY A 67 -41.46 -12.67 37.14
C GLY A 67 -42.81 -13.21 36.71
#